data_AF-A0A956HCR8-F1
#
_entry.id   AF-A0A956HCR8-F1
#
_cell.length_a   1.000
_cell.length_b   1.000
_cell.length_c   1.000
_cell.angle_alpha   90.00
_cell.angle_beta   90.00
_cell.angle_gamma   90.00
#
_symmetry.space_group_name_H-M   'P 1'
#
loop_
_entity.id
_entity.type
_entity.pdbx_description
1 polymer ?
#
loop_
_entity_poly.entity_id
_entity_poly.type
_entity_poly.pdbx_seq_one_letter_code
_entity_poly.pdbx_strand_id
1 'polypeptide(L)'
;HFFEHMMFRGTKKYPADKYNEMVTRMGADANAYTSTDMTVYELDVAKEDLPTVVDIESDRFMNLDYAKADFETEAGAVYGEYRKNRSSPFFVLYEAVRAAAFDRHTYGHTAMGYVEDIKAMPKKYDYSRSFFQRYYRPENCVIIVAGDVDAEATFALIEQSYGSWKPGYVAPKIKAEPVQKKEKRIDIAYEGKTLPMVWVGYKAGAYAPEDRVWVASQV
;
A
#
# COMPACT_ATOMS: atom_id res chain seq x y z
N HIS A 1 -0.69 -0.33 3.83
CA HIS A 1 -1.96 0.05 4.46
C HIS A 1 -1.89 1.42 5.12
N PHE A 2 -1.26 1.58 6.29
CA PHE A 2 -1.37 2.84 7.05
C PHE A 2 -1.02 4.12 6.26
N PHE A 3 -0.02 4.07 5.38
CA PHE A 3 0.35 5.22 4.56
C PHE A 3 -0.66 5.57 3.46
N GLU A 4 -1.49 4.63 3.03
CA GLU A 4 -2.64 4.89 2.15
C GLU A 4 -3.55 5.96 2.77
N HIS A 5 -3.85 5.84 4.07
CA HIS A 5 -4.60 6.83 4.83
C HIS A 5 -3.85 8.14 5.02
N MET A 6 -2.55 8.05 5.35
CA MET A 6 -1.76 9.24 5.68
C MET A 6 -1.49 10.11 4.47
N MET A 7 -1.40 9.52 3.28
CA MET A 7 -1.19 10.27 2.04
C MET A 7 -2.36 11.19 1.68
N PHE A 8 -3.52 11.07 2.34
CA PHE A 8 -4.64 12.02 2.22
C PHE A 8 -4.63 13.14 3.27
N ARG A 9 -3.64 13.19 4.17
CA ARG A 9 -3.47 14.29 5.13
C ARG A 9 -2.78 15.51 4.54
N GLY A 10 -2.36 15.40 3.29
CA GLY A 10 -1.86 16.51 2.49
C GLY A 10 -0.46 16.96 2.89
N THR A 11 -0.16 18.19 2.52
CA THR A 11 1.13 18.84 2.69
C THR A 11 0.93 20.26 3.19
N LYS A 12 2.04 21.00 3.35
CA LYS A 12 1.96 22.44 3.62
C LYS A 12 1.39 23.26 2.45
N LYS A 13 1.64 22.86 1.20
CA LYS A 13 1.17 23.56 -0.01
C LYS A 13 -0.30 23.21 -0.33
N TYR A 14 -0.65 21.95 -0.08
CA TYR A 14 -1.97 21.37 -0.27
C TYR A 14 -2.42 20.66 1.00
N PRO A 15 -2.93 21.39 2.01
CA PRO A 15 -3.55 20.79 3.18
C PRO A 15 -4.72 19.87 2.79
N ALA A 16 -5.07 18.93 3.67
CA ALA A 16 -6.03 17.86 3.37
C ALA A 16 -7.38 18.35 2.80
N ASP A 17 -7.94 19.42 3.38
CA ASP A 17 -9.18 20.05 2.93
C ASP A 17 -9.06 20.62 1.53
N LYS A 18 -7.96 21.34 1.24
CA LYS A 18 -7.67 21.88 -0.09
C LYS A 18 -7.44 20.79 -1.12
N TYR A 19 -6.70 19.73 -0.77
CA TYR A 19 -6.51 18.58 -1.66
C TYR A 19 -7.85 17.95 -2.03
N ASN A 20 -8.70 17.66 -1.03
CA ASN A 20 -10.01 17.08 -1.23
C ASN A 20 -10.93 18.00 -2.05
N GLU A 21 -10.89 19.32 -1.81
CA GLU A 21 -11.63 20.31 -2.61
C GLU A 21 -11.20 20.27 -4.08
N MET A 22 -9.90 20.26 -4.35
CA MET A 22 -9.35 20.23 -5.72
C MET A 22 -9.76 18.95 -6.45
N VAL A 23 -9.56 17.78 -5.82
CA VAL A 23 -9.95 16.47 -6.38
C VAL A 23 -11.46 16.42 -6.67
N THR A 24 -12.29 16.91 -5.73
CA THR A 24 -13.74 16.97 -5.91
C THR A 24 -14.15 17.91 -7.04
N ARG A 25 -13.50 19.07 -7.16
CA ARG A 25 -13.81 20.08 -8.17
C ARG A 25 -13.47 19.63 -9.59
N MET A 26 -12.43 18.82 -9.76
CA MET A 26 -12.11 18.16 -11.03
C MET A 26 -13.13 17.08 -11.39
N GLY A 27 -14.00 16.67 -10.46
CA GLY A 27 -14.88 15.52 -10.65
C GLY A 27 -14.12 14.21 -10.78
N ALA A 28 -12.94 14.13 -10.15
CA ALA A 28 -12.06 12.98 -10.25
C ALA A 28 -12.67 11.75 -9.56
N ASP A 29 -12.54 10.58 -10.18
CA ASP A 29 -12.65 9.32 -9.45
C ASP A 29 -11.26 9.02 -8.85
N ALA A 30 -11.17 8.99 -7.53
CA ALA A 30 -9.91 8.88 -6.82
C ALA A 30 -9.94 7.70 -5.87
N ASN A 31 -8.93 6.86 -5.95
CA ASN A 31 -8.83 5.66 -5.15
C ASN A 31 -7.38 5.35 -4.78
N ALA A 32 -7.21 4.47 -3.80
CA ALA A 32 -5.91 3.95 -3.44
C ALA A 32 -6.08 2.53 -2.89
N TYR A 33 -5.05 1.72 -3.05
CA TYR A 33 -5.02 0.40 -2.43
C TYR A 33 -3.59 -0.04 -2.14
N THR A 34 -3.44 -0.85 -1.10
CA THR A 34 -2.18 -1.49 -0.74
C THR A 34 -2.27 -3.01 -0.91
N SER A 35 -1.29 -3.59 -1.60
CA SER A 35 -1.07 -5.03 -1.66
C SER A 35 0.15 -5.45 -0.82
N THR A 36 0.61 -6.69 -0.98
CA THR A 36 1.81 -7.18 -0.32
C THR A 36 3.09 -6.50 -0.86
N ASP A 37 3.10 -6.12 -2.14
CA ASP A 37 4.31 -5.68 -2.84
C ASP A 37 4.24 -4.24 -3.36
N MET A 38 3.04 -3.63 -3.41
CA MET A 38 2.85 -2.28 -3.93
C MET A 38 1.77 -1.51 -3.21
N THR A 39 1.83 -0.20 -3.30
CA THR A 39 0.74 0.72 -2.96
C THR A 39 0.47 1.58 -4.19
N VAL A 40 -0.80 1.68 -4.56
CA VAL A 40 -1.25 2.39 -5.75
C VAL A 40 -2.15 3.53 -5.31
N TYR A 41 -1.96 4.69 -5.92
CA TYR A 41 -2.83 5.85 -5.82
C TYR A 41 -3.24 6.20 -7.24
N GLU A 42 -4.53 6.24 -7.50
CA GLU A 42 -5.10 6.42 -8.84
C GLU A 42 -6.10 7.57 -8.86
N LEU A 43 -6.07 8.35 -9.94
CA LEU A 43 -7.02 9.40 -10.22
C LEU A 43 -7.43 9.31 -11.69
N ASP A 44 -8.72 9.16 -11.95
CA ASP A 44 -9.31 9.31 -13.27
C ASP A 44 -9.86 10.74 -13.40
N VAL A 45 -9.31 11.50 -14.36
CA VAL A 45 -9.63 12.92 -14.57
C VAL A 45 -9.81 13.25 -16.04
N ALA A 46 -10.41 14.42 -16.31
CA ALA A 46 -10.37 15.03 -17.64
C ALA A 46 -8.93 15.43 -18.01
N LYS A 47 -8.56 15.36 -19.29
CA LYS A 47 -7.18 15.65 -19.72
C LYS A 47 -6.74 17.08 -19.40
N GLU A 48 -7.69 18.02 -19.36
CA GLU A 48 -7.46 19.43 -19.03
C GLU A 48 -6.94 19.61 -17.60
N ASP A 49 -7.23 18.65 -16.71
CA ASP A 49 -6.83 18.65 -15.31
C ASP A 49 -5.49 17.94 -15.04
N LEU A 50 -4.88 17.31 -16.05
CA LEU A 50 -3.59 16.61 -15.91
C LEU A 50 -2.50 17.51 -15.26
N PRO A 51 -2.32 18.78 -15.65
CA PRO A 51 -1.35 19.67 -14.97
C PRO A 51 -1.64 19.85 -13.48
N THR A 52 -2.92 19.95 -13.10
CA THR A 52 -3.35 20.08 -11.70
C THR A 52 -3.05 18.80 -10.93
N VAL A 53 -3.38 17.64 -11.48
CA VAL A 53 -3.09 16.33 -10.87
C VAL A 53 -1.60 16.14 -10.66
N VAL A 54 -0.78 16.43 -11.67
CA VAL A 54 0.68 16.32 -11.56
C VAL A 54 1.23 17.24 -10.46
N ASP A 55 0.74 18.48 -10.36
CA ASP A 55 1.20 19.42 -9.33
C ASP A 55 0.83 19.00 -7.91
N ILE A 56 -0.41 18.54 -7.68
CA ILE A 56 -0.83 18.09 -6.34
C ILE A 56 -0.16 16.77 -5.95
N GLU A 57 -0.04 15.81 -6.86
CA GLU A 57 0.54 14.50 -6.58
C GLU A 57 2.06 14.59 -6.39
N SER A 58 2.75 15.39 -7.19
CA SER A 58 4.20 15.60 -7.03
C SER A 58 4.54 16.19 -5.66
N ASP A 59 3.77 17.19 -5.22
CA ASP A 59 3.93 17.76 -3.89
C ASP A 59 3.59 16.74 -2.79
N ARG A 60 2.51 15.97 -2.93
CA ARG A 60 2.09 14.94 -1.96
C ARG A 60 3.15 13.85 -1.76
N PHE A 61 3.77 13.37 -2.83
CA PHE A 61 4.83 12.35 -2.77
C PHE A 61 6.18 12.87 -2.29
N MET A 62 6.46 14.17 -2.43
CA MET A 62 7.72 14.77 -1.98
C MET A 62 7.64 15.39 -0.57
N ASN A 63 6.50 15.96 -0.21
CA ASN A 63 6.37 16.93 0.88
C ASN A 63 5.25 16.59 1.88
N LEU A 64 4.83 15.33 1.95
CA LEU A 64 3.83 14.87 2.93
C LEU A 64 4.15 15.36 4.35
N ASP A 65 3.20 16.06 4.96
CA ASP A 65 3.34 16.63 6.30
C ASP A 65 2.01 16.55 7.03
N TYR A 66 2.01 15.97 8.23
CA TYR A 66 0.80 15.72 9.00
C TYR A 66 1.06 15.89 10.50
N ALA A 67 0.05 16.39 11.20
CA ALA A 67 0.11 16.57 12.63
C ALA A 67 0.06 15.21 13.36
N LYS A 68 0.64 15.17 14.56
CA LYS A 68 0.59 13.97 15.40
C LYS A 68 -0.84 13.54 15.74
N ALA A 69 -1.74 14.50 15.95
CA ALA A 69 -3.15 14.23 16.24
C ALA A 69 -3.86 13.53 15.07
N ASP A 70 -3.57 13.93 13.83
CA ASP A 70 -4.12 13.29 12.63
C ASP A 70 -3.60 11.86 12.50
N PHE A 71 -2.31 11.66 12.73
CA PHE A 71 -1.70 10.33 12.75
C PHE A 71 -2.35 9.41 13.80
N GLU A 72 -2.56 9.90 15.03
CA GLU A 72 -3.19 9.12 16.09
C GLU A 72 -4.65 8.77 15.77
N THR A 73 -5.37 9.70 15.12
CA THR A 73 -6.73 9.49 14.64
C THR A 73 -6.79 8.37 13.59
N GLU A 74 -5.93 8.43 12.57
CA GLU A 74 -5.86 7.40 11.53
C GLU A 74 -5.38 6.05 12.08
N ALA A 75 -4.50 6.04 13.09
CA ALA A 75 -4.08 4.80 13.73
C ALA A 75 -5.28 4.10 14.41
N GLY A 76 -6.19 4.87 15.02
CA GLY A 76 -7.46 4.37 15.53
C GLY A 76 -8.37 3.84 14.42
N ALA A 77 -8.49 4.57 13.31
CA ALA A 77 -9.31 4.17 12.16
C ALA A 77 -8.85 2.83 11.56
N VAL A 78 -7.54 2.66 11.31
CA VAL A 78 -6.96 1.41 10.79
C VAL A 78 -7.16 0.24 11.75
N TYR A 79 -7.10 0.46 13.06
CA TYR A 79 -7.44 -0.59 14.01
C TYR A 79 -8.92 -0.98 13.96
N GLY A 80 -9.82 0.01 13.78
CA GLY A 80 -11.24 -0.24 13.53
C GLY A 80 -11.47 -1.08 12.27
N GLU A 81 -10.78 -0.74 11.18
CA GLU A 81 -10.84 -1.49 9.93
C GLU A 81 -10.34 -2.93 10.08
N TYR A 82 -9.22 -3.14 10.77
CA TYR A 82 -8.72 -4.50 11.07
C TYR A 82 -9.78 -5.34 11.80
N ARG A 83 -10.46 -4.76 12.80
CA ARG A 83 -11.52 -5.44 13.54
C ARG A 83 -12.73 -5.74 12.66
N LYS A 84 -13.12 -4.81 11.79
CA LYS A 84 -14.16 -5.03 10.77
C LYS A 84 -13.75 -6.18 9.83
N ASN A 85 -12.53 -6.20 9.33
CA ASN A 85 -12.06 -7.27 8.44
C ASN A 85 -12.06 -8.63 9.15
N ARG A 86 -11.64 -8.68 10.42
CA ARG A 86 -11.73 -9.90 11.25
C ARG A 86 -13.14 -10.34 11.62
N SER A 87 -14.18 -9.54 11.36
CA SER A 87 -15.55 -10.03 11.42
C SER A 87 -15.91 -10.90 10.22
N SER A 88 -15.02 -11.05 9.23
CA SER A 88 -15.14 -12.04 8.16
C SER A 88 -14.33 -13.30 8.49
N PRO A 89 -14.94 -14.50 8.53
CA PRO A 89 -14.20 -15.75 8.72
C PRO A 89 -13.20 -16.01 7.59
N PHE A 90 -13.44 -15.49 6.37
CA PHE A 90 -12.49 -15.55 5.26
C PHE A 90 -11.19 -14.81 5.58
N PHE A 91 -11.26 -13.62 6.17
CA PHE A 91 -10.07 -12.84 6.51
C PHE A 91 -9.26 -13.51 7.61
N VAL A 92 -9.95 -14.06 8.63
CA VAL A 92 -9.29 -14.81 9.72
C VAL A 92 -8.57 -16.04 9.18
N LEU A 93 -9.21 -16.77 8.24
CA LEU A 93 -8.58 -17.91 7.58
C LEU A 93 -7.40 -17.50 6.69
N TYR A 94 -7.54 -16.42 5.91
CA TYR A 94 -6.46 -15.89 5.07
C TYR A 94 -5.22 -15.49 5.87
N GLU A 95 -5.42 -14.73 6.96
CA GLU A 95 -4.33 -14.31 7.85
C GLU A 95 -3.62 -15.52 8.48
N ALA A 96 -4.38 -16.50 8.95
CA ALA A 96 -3.83 -17.70 9.58
C ALA A 96 -3.06 -18.59 8.60
N VAL A 97 -3.58 -18.78 7.38
CA VAL A 97 -2.90 -19.54 6.32
C VAL A 97 -1.58 -18.88 5.94
N ARG A 98 -1.55 -17.55 5.79
CA ARG A 98 -0.30 -16.82 5.50
C ARG A 98 0.72 -16.97 6.61
N ALA A 99 0.30 -16.80 7.86
CA ALA A 99 1.17 -16.96 9.02
C ALA A 99 1.75 -18.38 9.14
N ALA A 100 0.96 -19.41 8.80
CA ALA A 100 1.45 -20.78 8.77
C ALA A 100 2.38 -21.05 7.57
N ALA A 101 2.11 -20.47 6.40
CA ALA A 101 2.86 -20.72 5.17
C ALA A 101 4.31 -20.24 5.24
N PHE A 102 4.59 -19.14 5.94
CA PHE A 102 5.92 -18.51 5.99
C PHE A 102 6.50 -18.49 7.41
N ASP A 103 7.67 -19.09 7.58
CA ASP A 103 8.38 -19.15 8.87
C ASP A 103 9.11 -17.84 9.20
N ARG A 104 9.61 -17.13 8.18
CA ARG A 104 10.36 -15.88 8.38
C ARG A 104 10.23 -14.83 7.27
N HIS A 105 9.66 -15.20 6.13
CA HIS A 105 9.41 -14.23 5.07
C HIS A 105 8.35 -13.21 5.51
N THR A 106 8.46 -11.97 5.02
CA THR A 106 7.48 -10.90 5.30
C THR A 106 6.09 -11.21 4.75
N TYR A 107 5.96 -12.20 3.87
CA TYR A 107 4.67 -12.65 3.36
C TYR A 107 3.83 -13.41 4.40
N GLY A 108 4.37 -13.67 5.59
CA GLY A 108 3.65 -14.27 6.71
C GLY A 108 2.53 -13.41 7.30
N HIS A 109 2.45 -12.12 6.98
CA HIS A 109 1.35 -11.24 7.40
C HIS A 109 0.64 -10.60 6.22
N THR A 110 -0.59 -10.13 6.44
CA THR A 110 -1.36 -9.40 5.41
C THR A 110 -0.84 -7.96 5.24
N ALA A 111 -1.33 -7.24 4.23
CA ALA A 111 -1.01 -5.82 4.03
C ALA A 111 -1.42 -4.94 5.23
N MET A 112 -2.40 -5.39 6.04
CA MET A 112 -2.79 -4.73 7.30
C MET A 112 -1.66 -4.75 8.34
N GLY A 113 -0.77 -5.75 8.29
CA GLY A 113 0.27 -6.00 9.29
C GLY A 113 -0.23 -6.85 10.47
N TYR A 114 0.64 -7.00 11.47
CA TYR A 114 0.32 -7.71 12.71
C TYR A 114 -0.57 -6.85 13.63
N VAL A 115 -1.51 -7.48 14.34
CA VAL A 115 -2.42 -6.75 15.24
C VAL A 115 -1.68 -6.04 16.37
N GLU A 116 -0.57 -6.60 16.83
CA GLU A 116 0.31 -6.01 17.83
C GLU A 116 0.91 -4.70 17.32
N ASP A 117 1.36 -4.68 16.06
CA ASP A 117 1.91 -3.49 15.42
C ASP A 117 0.83 -2.44 15.16
N ILE A 118 -0.37 -2.85 14.73
CA ILE A 118 -1.51 -1.95 14.54
C ILE A 118 -1.90 -1.29 15.88
N LYS A 119 -1.99 -2.06 16.96
CA LYS A 119 -2.27 -1.54 18.31
C LYS A 119 -1.15 -0.63 18.84
N ALA A 120 0.09 -0.89 18.46
CA ALA A 120 1.23 -0.06 18.82
C ALA A 120 1.34 1.21 17.97
N MET A 121 0.67 1.26 16.81
CA MET A 121 0.79 2.32 15.81
C MET A 121 0.63 3.74 16.36
N PRO A 122 -0.31 4.07 17.28
CA PRO A 122 -0.43 5.42 17.83
C PRO A 122 0.86 5.96 18.49
N LYS A 123 1.77 5.06 18.90
CA LYS A 123 3.07 5.40 19.51
C LYS A 123 4.21 5.49 18.49
N LYS A 124 3.92 5.43 17.17
CA LYS A 124 4.91 5.28 16.09
C LYS A 124 4.97 6.49 15.15
N TYR A 125 4.60 7.67 15.62
CA TYR A 125 4.64 8.91 14.82
C TYR A 125 6.03 9.20 14.21
N ASP A 126 7.09 9.17 15.01
CA ASP A 126 8.44 9.43 14.45
C ASP A 126 8.88 8.34 13.47
N TYR A 127 8.48 7.09 13.74
CA TYR A 127 8.75 5.98 12.83
C TYR A 127 8.01 6.15 11.51
N SER A 128 6.76 6.62 11.49
CA SER A 128 6.02 6.85 10.26
C SER A 128 6.72 7.89 9.39
N ARG A 129 7.22 8.99 9.98
CA ARG A 129 8.00 9.98 9.22
C ARG A 129 9.24 9.37 8.58
N SER A 130 9.97 8.53 9.32
CA SER A 130 11.11 7.79 8.76
C SER A 130 10.71 6.74 7.71
N PHE A 131 9.49 6.19 7.79
CA PHE A 131 8.97 5.25 6.79
C PHE A 131 8.74 5.99 5.47
N PHE A 132 8.05 7.13 5.51
CA PHE A 132 7.85 7.98 4.34
C PHE A 132 9.18 8.33 3.67
N GLN A 133 10.15 8.78 4.47
CA GLN A 133 11.48 9.14 3.99
C GLN A 133 12.31 7.97 3.43
N ARG A 134 11.98 6.73 3.78
CA ARG A 134 12.70 5.56 3.26
C ARG A 134 12.08 5.00 1.99
N TYR A 135 10.75 4.97 1.91
CA TYR A 135 10.04 4.20 0.87
C TYR A 135 9.41 5.05 -0.23
N TYR A 136 9.03 6.31 0.05
CA TYR A 136 8.47 7.22 -0.95
C TYR A 136 9.61 8.00 -1.61
N ARG A 137 10.25 7.37 -2.60
CA ARG A 137 11.44 7.86 -3.30
C ARG A 137 11.29 7.59 -4.80
N PRO A 138 11.89 8.43 -5.66
CA PRO A 138 11.70 8.32 -7.11
C PRO A 138 12.13 6.96 -7.66
N GLU A 139 13.16 6.33 -7.07
CA GLU A 139 13.67 5.00 -7.45
C GLU A 139 12.72 3.85 -7.09
N ASN A 140 11.71 4.09 -6.25
CA ASN A 140 10.74 3.10 -5.77
C ASN A 140 9.29 3.49 -6.13
N CYS A 141 9.12 4.35 -7.12
CA CYS A 141 7.82 4.81 -7.59
C CYS A 141 7.78 4.76 -9.13
N VAL A 142 6.62 4.41 -9.67
CA VAL A 142 6.34 4.45 -11.11
C VAL A 142 5.12 5.32 -11.31
N ILE A 143 5.22 6.28 -12.22
CA ILE A 143 4.08 7.10 -12.65
C ILE A 143 3.58 6.50 -13.95
N ILE A 144 2.28 6.21 -14.00
CA ILE A 144 1.60 5.69 -15.18
C ILE A 144 0.55 6.72 -15.58
N VAL A 145 0.58 7.15 -16.84
CA VAL A 145 -0.43 8.02 -17.44
C VAL A 145 -0.98 7.32 -18.66
N ALA A 146 -2.29 7.12 -18.71
CA ALA A 146 -2.97 6.46 -19.82
C ALA A 146 -4.26 7.22 -20.15
N GLY A 147 -4.47 7.55 -21.43
CA GLY A 147 -5.64 8.32 -21.87
C GLY A 147 -5.33 9.18 -23.11
N ASP A 148 -6.13 10.23 -23.30
CA ASP A 148 -5.95 11.24 -24.35
C ASP A 148 -4.85 12.24 -23.96
N VAL A 149 -3.59 11.83 -24.10
CA VAL A 149 -2.41 12.61 -23.72
C VAL A 149 -1.37 12.65 -24.83
N ASP A 150 -0.67 13.79 -24.95
CA ASP A 150 0.55 13.89 -25.74
C ASP A 150 1.74 13.41 -24.90
N ALA A 151 2.47 12.42 -25.40
CA ALA A 151 3.53 11.77 -24.63
C ALA A 151 4.68 12.72 -24.29
N GLU A 152 5.15 13.52 -25.27
CA GLU A 152 6.30 14.42 -25.08
C GLU A 152 5.97 15.53 -24.08
N ALA A 153 4.81 16.17 -24.22
CA ALA A 153 4.33 17.19 -23.30
C ALA A 153 4.10 16.62 -21.88
N THR A 154 3.58 15.39 -21.79
CA THR A 154 3.38 14.72 -20.49
C THR A 154 4.71 14.43 -19.80
N PHE A 155 5.70 13.90 -20.51
CA PHE A 155 7.04 13.67 -19.95
C PHE A 155 7.67 14.98 -19.46
N ALA A 156 7.58 16.06 -20.24
CA ALA A 156 8.11 17.37 -19.84
C ALA A 156 7.43 17.91 -18.57
N LEU A 157 6.10 17.77 -18.46
CA LEU A 157 5.33 18.18 -17.29
C LEU A 157 5.70 17.36 -16.04
N ILE A 158 5.87 16.05 -16.19
CA ILE A 158 6.31 15.17 -15.10
C ILE A 158 7.74 15.50 -14.68
N GLU A 159 8.66 15.69 -15.61
CA GLU A 159 10.05 16.06 -15.32
C GLU A 159 10.12 17.43 -14.62
N GLN A 160 9.33 18.41 -15.07
CA GLN A 160 9.25 19.72 -14.42
C GLN A 160 8.79 19.59 -12.96
N SER A 161 7.83 18.72 -12.67
CA SER A 161 7.18 18.62 -11.36
C SER A 161 7.93 17.70 -10.39
N TYR A 162 8.45 16.59 -10.88
CA TYR A 162 9.14 15.56 -10.08
C TYR A 162 10.67 15.63 -10.18
N GLY A 163 11.25 16.41 -11.10
CA GLY A 163 12.70 16.41 -11.39
C GLY A 163 13.58 16.85 -10.22
N SER A 164 13.01 17.53 -9.23
CA SER A 164 13.72 17.89 -7.99
C SER A 164 13.66 16.81 -6.89
N TRP A 165 12.91 15.73 -7.12
CA TRP A 165 12.74 14.65 -6.15
C TRP A 165 14.03 13.88 -5.96
N LYS A 166 14.61 13.97 -4.77
CA LYS A 166 15.92 13.39 -4.50
C LYS A 166 15.84 11.85 -4.36
N PRO A 167 16.76 11.10 -5.00
CA PRO A 167 16.91 9.66 -4.77
C PRO A 167 17.42 9.39 -3.35
N GLY A 168 17.34 8.13 -2.94
CA GLY A 168 17.76 7.65 -1.62
C GLY A 168 17.02 6.40 -1.16
N TYR A 169 16.37 5.67 -2.07
CA TYR A 169 15.73 4.42 -1.72
C TYR A 169 16.79 3.36 -1.39
N VAL A 170 16.56 2.60 -0.33
CA VAL A 170 17.36 1.41 -0.02
C VAL A 170 16.40 0.24 0.15
N ALA A 171 16.47 -0.70 -0.80
CA ALA A 171 15.65 -1.90 -0.75
C ALA A 171 15.89 -2.69 0.55
N PRO A 172 14.83 -3.12 1.25
CA PRO A 172 14.98 -3.91 2.46
C PRO A 172 15.60 -5.27 2.13
N LYS A 173 16.54 -5.73 2.98
CA LYS A 173 17.10 -7.07 2.86
C LYS A 173 16.11 -8.09 3.40
N ILE A 174 15.37 -8.73 2.49
CA ILE A 174 14.39 -9.77 2.85
C ILE A 174 15.11 -11.11 3.03
N LYS A 175 14.81 -11.80 4.14
CA LYS A 175 15.35 -13.14 4.41
C LYS A 175 14.60 -14.16 3.56
N ALA A 176 15.36 -14.98 2.83
CA ALA A 176 14.79 -16.07 2.05
C ALA A 176 14.04 -17.08 2.95
N GLU A 177 12.86 -17.48 2.52
CA GLU A 177 12.06 -18.50 3.18
C GLU A 177 12.73 -19.88 3.00
N PRO A 178 12.85 -20.70 4.06
CA PRO A 178 13.34 -22.06 3.90
C PRO A 178 12.37 -22.90 3.05
N VAL A 179 12.92 -23.86 2.32
CA VAL A 179 12.11 -24.84 1.57
C VAL A 179 11.24 -25.61 2.56
N GLN A 180 9.93 -25.58 2.34
CA GLN A 180 8.98 -26.33 3.15
C GLN A 180 9.08 -27.82 2.79
N LYS A 181 9.36 -28.66 3.79
CA LYS A 181 9.57 -30.11 3.58
C LYS A 181 8.37 -30.99 3.88
N LYS A 182 7.33 -30.43 4.54
CA LYS A 182 6.14 -31.15 5.00
C LYS A 182 4.93 -30.25 4.88
N GLU A 183 3.74 -30.85 4.80
CA GLU A 183 2.49 -30.09 4.93
C GLU A 183 2.44 -29.36 6.28
N LYS A 184 1.76 -28.23 6.28
CA LYS A 184 1.40 -27.50 7.49
C LYS A 184 -0.11 -27.42 7.53
N ARG A 185 -0.68 -27.82 8.67
CA ARG A 185 -2.12 -27.79 8.93
C ARG A 185 -2.37 -27.02 10.21
N ILE A 186 -3.37 -26.16 10.18
CA ILE A 186 -3.84 -25.41 11.33
C ILE A 186 -5.36 -25.53 11.39
N ASP A 187 -5.89 -25.64 12.60
CA ASP A 187 -7.31 -25.52 12.88
C ASP A 187 -7.50 -24.21 13.65
N ILE A 188 -8.42 -23.38 13.20
CA ILE A 188 -8.67 -22.06 13.78
C ILE A 188 -10.10 -22.00 14.31
N ALA A 189 -10.24 -21.52 15.54
CA ALA A 189 -11.54 -21.18 16.08
C ALA A 189 -11.95 -19.80 15.58
N TYR A 190 -13.22 -19.66 15.21
CA TYR A 190 -13.84 -18.38 14.89
C TYR A 190 -15.01 -18.18 15.84
N GLU A 191 -15.04 -17.04 16.55
CA GLU A 191 -16.04 -16.77 17.60
C GLU A 191 -17.46 -16.58 17.03
N GLY A 192 -17.58 -16.18 15.77
CA GLY A 192 -18.85 -15.99 15.09
C GLY A 192 -19.43 -17.29 14.52
N LYS A 193 -20.67 -17.22 14.00
CA LYS A 193 -21.31 -18.33 13.31
C LYS A 193 -20.87 -18.35 11.84
N THR A 194 -20.36 -19.50 11.38
CA THR A 194 -20.01 -19.74 9.98
C THR A 194 -20.18 -21.22 9.66
N LEU A 195 -20.36 -21.55 8.38
CA LEU A 195 -20.17 -22.92 7.91
C LEU A 195 -18.69 -23.32 8.06
N PRO A 196 -18.37 -24.63 8.10
CA PRO A 196 -17.00 -25.09 8.00
C PRO A 196 -16.34 -24.55 6.73
N MET A 197 -15.10 -24.07 6.85
CA MET A 197 -14.32 -23.52 5.75
C MET A 197 -12.95 -24.19 5.69
N VAL A 198 -12.47 -24.43 4.47
CA VAL A 198 -11.15 -25.02 4.22
C VAL A 198 -10.45 -24.17 3.18
N TRP A 199 -9.19 -23.82 3.44
CA TRP A 199 -8.29 -23.19 2.49
C TRP A 199 -7.06 -24.07 2.31
N VAL A 200 -6.77 -24.45 1.07
CA VAL A 200 -5.56 -25.19 0.70
C VAL A 200 -4.69 -24.27 -0.15
N GLY A 201 -3.42 -24.11 0.23
CA GLY A 201 -2.46 -23.27 -0.47
C GLY A 201 -1.15 -24.01 -0.73
N TYR A 202 -0.53 -23.75 -1.88
CA TYR A 202 0.77 -24.28 -2.26
C TYR A 202 1.75 -23.12 -2.42
N LYS A 203 3.03 -23.34 -2.06
CA LYS A 203 4.07 -22.34 -2.34
C LYS A 203 4.32 -22.31 -3.84
N ALA A 204 4.11 -21.16 -4.45
CA ALA A 204 4.51 -20.89 -5.82
C ALA A 204 5.98 -20.45 -5.88
N GLY A 205 6.58 -20.48 -7.08
CA GLY A 205 7.88 -19.84 -7.29
C GLY A 205 7.81 -18.32 -7.17
N ALA A 206 8.96 -17.66 -7.29
CA ALA A 206 9.01 -16.21 -7.37
C ALA A 206 8.53 -15.72 -8.75
N TYR A 207 7.94 -14.52 -8.79
CA TYR A 207 7.60 -13.83 -10.03
C TYR A 207 8.83 -13.69 -10.94
N ALA A 208 8.66 -14.01 -12.22
CA ALA A 208 9.70 -13.91 -13.24
C ALA A 208 9.20 -12.99 -14.38
N PRO A 209 9.70 -11.74 -14.49
CA PRO A 209 9.15 -10.73 -15.40
C PRO A 209 9.25 -11.09 -16.89
N GLU A 210 10.23 -11.93 -17.26
CA GLU A 210 10.45 -12.36 -18.65
C GLU A 210 9.70 -13.65 -19.01
N ASP A 211 9.08 -14.31 -18.03
CA ASP A 211 8.36 -15.57 -18.25
C ASP A 211 6.86 -15.31 -18.41
N ARG A 212 6.44 -15.14 -19.66
CA ARG A 212 5.04 -14.86 -20.04
C ARG A 212 4.10 -16.05 -19.82
N VAL A 213 4.63 -17.25 -19.57
CA VAL A 213 3.86 -18.49 -19.34
C VAL A 213 3.94 -18.90 -17.87
N TRP A 214 4.49 -18.05 -17.02
CA TRP A 214 4.65 -18.33 -15.60
C TRP A 214 3.29 -18.48 -14.91
N VAL A 215 2.83 -19.72 -14.84
CA VAL A 215 1.77 -20.15 -13.92
C VAL A 215 2.48 -20.69 -12.70
N ALA A 216 2.16 -20.09 -11.56
CA ALA A 216 2.61 -20.38 -10.22
C ALA A 216 2.57 -21.89 -9.83
N SER A 217 3.49 -22.71 -10.35
CA SER A 217 3.77 -24.05 -9.84
C SER A 217 5.06 -24.62 -10.44
N GLN A 218 6.14 -24.62 -9.66
CA GLN A 218 7.07 -25.74 -9.71
C GLN A 218 6.82 -26.55 -8.45
N VAL A 219 6.22 -27.73 -8.63
CA VAL A 219 5.93 -28.73 -7.60
C VAL A 219 7.23 -29.44 -7.21
#